data_AF-A0A4Q4CMF1-F1
#
_entry.id   AF-A0A4Q4CMF1-F1
#
_cell.length_a   1.000
_cell.length_b   1.000
_cell.length_c   1.000
_cell.angle_alpha   90.00
_cell.angle_beta   90.00
_cell.angle_gamma   90.00
#
_symmetry.space_group_name_H-M   'P 1'
#
loop_
_entity.id
_entity.type
_entity.pdbx_description
1 polymer ?
#
loop_
_entity_poly.entity_id
_entity_poly.type
_entity_poly.pdbx_seq_one_letter_code
_entity_poly.pdbx_strand_id
1 'polypeptide(L)'
;MTSRRNFLGAAAGVAFCGCGMLRAAHAQGARRTAVAVGGKTVKTIDTHAHCVFLDVLPLLNNDRSVLFNSVRGADETPIDVAQRFAAMDAQRVDMEVLSVNPFWYGRDRDLGAQIVKINNEKMAELCAAHPDRFAGFASLTLQA
;
A
#
# COMPACT_ATOMS: atom_id res chain seq x y z
N MET A 1 -40.07 -9.15 24.14
CA MET A 1 -40.04 -8.64 22.76
C MET A 1 -38.65 -8.09 22.45
N THR A 2 -37.80 -8.89 21.83
CA THR A 2 -36.46 -8.49 21.37
C THR A 2 -36.60 -7.90 19.97
N SER A 3 -36.59 -6.56 19.87
CA SER A 3 -36.65 -5.85 18.60
C SER A 3 -35.27 -5.82 17.93
N ARG A 4 -35.25 -5.97 16.60
CA ARG A 4 -34.05 -5.89 15.73
C ARG A 4 -33.18 -4.64 15.96
N ARG A 5 -33.74 -3.58 16.54
CA ARG A 5 -33.00 -2.34 16.88
C ARG A 5 -31.97 -2.52 18.01
N ASN A 6 -32.14 -3.50 18.89
CA ASN A 6 -31.19 -3.73 19.98
C ASN A 6 -29.95 -4.55 19.58
N PHE A 7 -29.94 -5.14 18.38
CA PHE A 7 -28.81 -5.96 17.92
C PHE A 7 -27.73 -5.14 17.20
N LEU A 8 -28.07 -3.93 16.73
CA LEU A 8 -27.14 -3.07 15.99
C LEU A 8 -26.29 -2.14 16.89
N GLY A 9 -26.60 -2.05 18.18
CA GLY A 9 -25.86 -1.20 19.13
C GLY A 9 -24.53 -1.78 19.61
N ALA A 10 -24.29 -3.08 19.43
CA ALA A 10 -23.15 -3.77 20.05
C ALA A 10 -21.94 -4.00 19.12
N ALA A 11 -22.05 -3.71 17.81
CA ALA A 11 -20.98 -3.96 16.85
C ALA A 11 -20.52 -2.72 16.05
N ALA A 12 -21.16 -1.57 16.28
CA ALA A 12 -20.82 -0.31 15.63
C ALA A 12 -19.57 0.31 16.28
N GLY A 13 -18.39 -0.26 16.01
CA GLY A 13 -17.14 0.30 16.54
C GLY A 13 -15.89 -0.53 16.29
N VAL A 14 -16.01 -1.78 15.82
CA VAL A 14 -14.84 -2.62 15.54
C VAL A 14 -14.52 -2.56 14.05
N ALA A 15 -13.52 -1.73 13.69
CA ALA A 15 -12.90 -1.73 12.38
C ALA A 15 -11.71 -2.70 12.39
N PHE A 16 -11.81 -3.82 11.67
CA PHE A 16 -10.70 -4.74 11.47
C PHE A 16 -9.74 -4.19 10.40
N CYS A 17 -8.63 -3.60 10.83
CA CYS A 17 -7.53 -3.15 9.96
C CYS A 17 -6.52 -4.28 9.72
N GLY A 18 -6.94 -5.37 9.07
CA GLY A 18 -6.02 -6.43 8.64
C GLY A 18 -6.14 -6.67 7.14
N CYS A 19 -5.00 -6.72 6.43
CA CYS A 19 -4.85 -6.89 4.96
C CYS A 19 -5.52 -8.14 4.33
N GLY A 20 -6.39 -8.86 5.06
CA GLY A 20 -7.08 -10.05 4.56
C GLY A 20 -8.48 -10.31 5.12
N MET A 21 -8.89 -9.67 6.22
CA MET A 21 -10.17 -9.99 6.85
C MET A 21 -11.37 -9.35 6.14
N LEU A 22 -11.14 -8.23 5.43
CA LEU A 22 -12.17 -7.52 4.68
C LEU A 22 -12.67 -8.31 3.44
N ARG A 23 -11.83 -9.16 2.82
CA ARG A 23 -12.20 -9.88 1.60
C ARG A 23 -13.33 -10.90 1.81
N ALA A 24 -13.41 -11.55 2.97
CA ALA A 24 -14.45 -12.54 3.27
C ALA A 24 -15.79 -11.91 3.71
N ALA A 25 -15.77 -10.69 4.25
CA ALA A 25 -16.96 -10.00 4.75
C ALA A 25 -17.69 -9.15 3.70
N HIS A 26 -17.07 -8.90 2.52
CA HIS A 26 -17.59 -8.00 1.49
C HIS A 26 -18.11 -8.71 0.23
N ALA A 27 -18.73 -9.89 0.36
CA ALA A 27 -19.41 -10.54 -0.77
C ALA A 27 -20.58 -9.69 -1.34
N GLN A 28 -21.10 -8.74 -0.56
CA GLN A 28 -22.05 -7.70 -0.99
C GLN A 28 -21.56 -6.32 -0.53
N GLY A 29 -20.60 -5.74 -1.24
CA GLY A 29 -20.08 -4.41 -0.91
C GLY A 29 -21.04 -3.30 -1.30
N ALA A 30 -21.73 -2.69 -0.34
CA ALA A 30 -22.36 -1.38 -0.55
C ALA A 30 -21.28 -0.38 -1.02
N ARG A 31 -21.59 0.42 -2.04
CA ARG A 31 -20.66 1.42 -2.58
C ARG A 31 -20.25 2.38 -1.47
N ARG A 32 -18.98 2.35 -1.04
CA ARG A 32 -18.47 3.24 0.02
C ARG A 32 -18.65 4.69 -0.43
N THR A 33 -19.31 5.49 0.41
CA THR A 33 -19.47 6.94 0.20
C THR A 33 -18.16 7.66 0.52
N ALA A 34 -18.01 8.88 0.00
CA ALA A 34 -16.87 9.72 0.35
C ALA A 34 -16.83 9.96 1.88
N VAL A 35 -15.62 10.03 2.44
CA VAL A 35 -15.44 10.30 3.88
C VAL A 35 -15.72 11.78 4.13
N ALA A 36 -16.53 12.06 5.14
CA ALA A 36 -16.84 13.43 5.55
C ALA A 36 -16.55 13.64 7.04
N VAL A 37 -15.98 14.81 7.37
CA VAL A 37 -15.72 15.26 8.74
C VAL A 37 -16.42 16.61 8.91
N GLY A 38 -17.33 16.70 9.89
CA GLY A 38 -18.13 17.92 10.10
C GLY A 38 -18.99 18.31 8.89
N GLY A 39 -19.51 17.33 8.15
CA GLY A 39 -20.33 17.56 6.95
C GLY A 39 -19.55 17.97 5.70
N LYS A 40 -18.21 18.08 5.77
CA LYS A 40 -17.35 18.39 4.63
C LYS A 40 -16.61 17.14 4.18
N THR A 41 -16.62 16.87 2.88
CA THR A 41 -15.79 15.81 2.30
C THR A 41 -14.31 16.11 2.56
N VAL A 42 -13.57 15.09 2.97
CA VAL A 42 -12.12 15.17 3.24
C VAL A 42 -11.36 14.24 2.31
N LYS A 43 -10.11 14.61 1.99
CA LYS A 43 -9.19 13.74 1.26
C LYS A 43 -8.77 12.56 2.14
N THR A 44 -8.89 11.34 1.64
CA THR A 44 -8.38 10.13 2.29
C THR A 44 -6.98 9.80 1.79
N ILE A 45 -6.05 9.67 2.73
CA ILE A 45 -4.65 9.36 2.42
C ILE A 45 -4.28 8.07 3.13
N ASP A 46 -3.90 7.05 2.36
CA ASP A 46 -3.28 5.86 2.91
C ASP A 46 -1.77 6.09 2.99
N THR A 47 -1.20 5.93 4.19
CA THR A 47 0.24 6.13 4.45
C THR A 47 0.98 4.83 4.67
N HIS A 48 0.28 3.68 4.63
CA HIS A 48 0.85 2.36 4.80
C HIS A 48 0.52 1.51 3.59
N ALA A 49 1.13 1.86 2.46
CA ALA A 49 0.92 1.18 1.21
C ALA A 49 2.28 0.86 0.56
N HIS A 50 2.49 -0.42 0.21
CA HIS A 50 3.79 -0.90 -0.25
C HIS A 50 3.87 -1.02 -1.76
N CYS A 51 5.08 -0.89 -2.30
CA CYS A 51 5.40 -1.17 -3.68
C CYS A 51 6.77 -1.85 -3.85
N VAL A 52 6.97 -2.45 -5.03
CA VAL A 52 8.23 -3.06 -5.47
C VAL A 52 8.56 -2.57 -6.88
N PHE A 53 9.80 -2.11 -7.07
CA PHE A 53 10.35 -1.79 -8.38
C PHE A 53 11.20 -2.97 -8.87
N LEU A 54 10.88 -3.50 -10.06
CA LEU A 54 11.58 -4.67 -10.61
C LEU A 54 12.94 -4.29 -11.23
N ASP A 55 13.23 -3.01 -11.40
CA ASP A 55 14.48 -2.45 -11.92
C ASP A 55 15.71 -2.86 -11.09
N VAL A 56 15.53 -3.27 -9.84
CA VAL A 56 16.61 -3.76 -8.96
C VAL A 56 17.03 -5.21 -9.28
N LEU A 57 16.22 -5.97 -10.02
CA LEU A 57 16.46 -7.41 -10.27
C LEU A 57 17.85 -7.74 -10.86
N PRO A 58 18.42 -6.96 -11.79
CA PRO A 58 19.76 -7.21 -12.30
C PRO A 58 20.85 -7.20 -11.21
N LEU A 59 20.67 -6.42 -10.12
CA LEU A 59 21.57 -6.40 -8.97
C LEU A 59 21.40 -7.61 -8.04
N LEU A 60 20.35 -8.40 -8.26
CA LEU A 60 19.91 -9.49 -7.39
C LEU A 60 19.97 -10.84 -8.11
N ASN A 61 20.84 -10.98 -9.12
CA ASN A 61 20.94 -12.17 -9.98
C ASN A 61 19.61 -12.55 -10.65
N ASN A 62 18.71 -11.58 -10.86
CA ASN A 62 17.35 -11.78 -11.33
C ASN A 62 16.49 -12.71 -10.45
N ASP A 63 16.89 -12.92 -9.19
CA ASP A 63 16.07 -13.65 -8.22
C ASP A 63 14.91 -12.77 -7.78
N ARG A 64 13.69 -13.18 -8.13
CA ARG A 64 12.47 -12.47 -7.73
C ARG A 64 12.06 -12.76 -6.30
N SER A 65 12.47 -13.91 -5.74
CA SER A 65 12.01 -14.35 -4.43
C SER A 65 12.42 -13.41 -3.30
N VAL A 66 13.54 -12.69 -3.46
CA VAL A 66 14.04 -11.73 -2.47
C VAL A 66 13.21 -10.44 -2.37
N LEU A 67 12.37 -10.15 -3.37
CA LEU A 67 11.52 -8.95 -3.40
C LEU A 67 10.16 -9.18 -2.74
N PHE A 68 9.72 -10.44 -2.64
CA PHE A 68 8.39 -10.80 -2.17
C PHE A 68 8.50 -11.47 -0.81
N ASN A 69 8.08 -10.76 0.23
CA ASN A 69 7.86 -11.37 1.54
C ASN A 69 6.67 -12.34 1.46
N SER A 70 6.65 -13.39 2.28
CA SER A 70 5.54 -14.35 2.38
C SER A 70 4.28 -13.79 3.04
N VAL A 71 4.04 -12.49 2.88
CA VAL A 71 2.89 -11.77 3.44
C VAL A 71 1.72 -11.83 2.47
N ARG A 72 0.50 -11.84 3.01
CA ARG A 72 -0.71 -11.76 2.21
C ARG A 72 -0.71 -10.47 1.38
N GLY A 73 -0.96 -10.59 0.08
CA GLY A 73 -0.97 -9.45 -0.84
C GLY A 73 0.39 -9.10 -1.45
N ALA A 74 1.44 -9.91 -1.22
CA ALA A 74 2.75 -9.69 -1.83
C ALA A 74 2.68 -9.62 -3.38
N ASP A 75 1.80 -10.40 -4.01
CA ASP A 75 1.59 -10.39 -5.46
C ASP A 75 1.01 -9.07 -5.99
N GLU A 76 0.43 -8.24 -5.11
CA GLU A 76 -0.15 -6.91 -5.43
C GLU A 76 0.89 -5.77 -5.26
N THR A 77 2.13 -6.08 -4.83
CA THR A 77 3.19 -5.08 -4.59
C THR A 77 3.94 -4.61 -5.84
N PRO A 78 4.12 -5.39 -6.92
CA PRO A 78 4.55 -4.83 -8.20
C PRO A 78 3.52 -3.82 -8.68
N ILE A 79 3.97 -2.63 -9.09
CA ILE A 79 3.05 -1.59 -9.50
C ILE A 79 2.53 -1.85 -10.92
N ASP A 80 1.26 -2.21 -10.99
CA ASP A 80 0.39 -1.90 -12.13
C ASP A 80 -0.47 -0.70 -11.73
N VAL A 81 -0.22 0.45 -12.36
CA VAL A 81 -0.89 1.72 -12.03
C VAL A 81 -2.40 1.63 -12.21
N ALA A 82 -2.87 0.97 -13.28
CA ALA A 82 -4.30 0.88 -13.57
C ALA A 82 -5.01 0.00 -12.53
N GLN A 83 -4.41 -1.14 -12.20
CA GLN A 83 -4.94 -2.01 -11.16
C GLN A 83 -4.93 -1.32 -9.78
N ARG A 84 -3.84 -0.61 -9.46
CA ARG A 84 -3.70 0.12 -8.19
C ARG A 84 -4.76 1.22 -8.06
N PHE A 85 -4.96 2.04 -9.09
CA PHE A 85 -5.99 3.07 -9.08
C PHE A 85 -7.39 2.48 -8.96
N ALA A 86 -7.70 1.39 -9.65
CA ALA A 86 -8.98 0.71 -9.49
C ALA A 86 -9.20 0.23 -8.04
N ALA A 87 -8.16 -0.30 -7.39
CA ALA A 87 -8.21 -0.70 -5.99
C ALA A 87 -8.36 0.50 -5.03
N MET A 88 -7.63 1.59 -5.27
CA MET A 88 -7.76 2.85 -4.51
C MET A 88 -9.17 3.42 -4.63
N ASP A 89 -9.72 3.50 -5.84
CA ASP A 89 -11.05 4.05 -6.11
C ASP A 89 -12.15 3.20 -5.47
N ALA A 90 -12.02 1.86 -5.51
CA ALA A 90 -12.93 0.93 -4.85
C ALA A 90 -12.92 1.09 -3.31
N GLN A 91 -11.75 1.43 -2.75
CA GLN A 91 -11.56 1.66 -1.32
C GLN A 91 -11.84 3.10 -0.89
N ARG A 92 -12.03 4.02 -1.85
CA ARG A 92 -12.10 5.47 -1.63
C ARG A 92 -10.84 6.03 -0.98
N VAL A 93 -9.68 5.66 -1.51
CA VAL A 93 -8.37 6.23 -1.19
C VAL A 93 -8.01 7.23 -2.29
N ASP A 94 -7.96 8.51 -1.93
CA ASP A 94 -7.65 9.56 -2.89
C ASP A 94 -6.15 9.58 -3.23
N MET A 95 -5.29 9.34 -2.24
CA MET A 95 -3.84 9.34 -2.39
C MET A 95 -3.18 8.26 -1.53
N GLU A 96 -2.10 7.68 -2.03
CA GLU A 96 -1.23 6.79 -1.27
C GLU A 96 0.16 7.43 -1.10
N VAL A 97 0.72 7.30 0.10
CA VAL A 97 2.15 7.54 0.37
C VAL A 97 2.84 6.19 0.40
N LEU A 98 3.59 5.91 -0.66
CA LEU A 98 4.17 4.61 -0.94
C LEU A 98 5.51 4.40 -0.23
N SER A 99 5.81 3.16 0.13
CA SER A 99 7.13 2.74 0.63
C SER A 99 7.57 1.40 0.05
N VAL A 100 8.88 1.18 -0.02
CA VAL A 100 9.47 -0.12 -0.38
C VAL A 100 9.87 -0.86 0.90
N ASN A 101 9.45 -2.12 1.04
CA ASN A 101 9.89 -2.96 2.16
C ASN A 101 11.38 -3.31 2.02
N PRO A 102 12.15 -3.27 3.12
CA PRO A 102 13.59 -3.49 3.06
C PRO A 102 13.95 -4.94 2.78
N PHE A 103 14.68 -5.17 1.69
CA PHE A 103 15.36 -6.44 1.35
C PHE A 103 16.88 -6.27 1.22
N TRP A 104 17.40 -5.10 1.58
CA TRP A 104 18.82 -4.74 1.45
C TRP A 104 19.58 -4.66 2.77
N TYR A 105 18.92 -4.65 3.94
CA TYR A 105 19.60 -4.44 5.23
C TYR A 105 20.71 -5.45 5.54
N GLY A 106 20.57 -6.70 5.08
CA GLY A 106 21.59 -7.74 5.24
C GLY A 106 22.64 -7.81 4.11
N ARG A 107 22.68 -6.82 3.22
CA ARG A 107 23.59 -6.79 2.05
C ARG A 107 24.78 -5.88 2.29
N ASP A 108 25.85 -6.11 1.54
CA ASP A 108 27.03 -5.24 1.52
C ASP A 108 26.66 -3.78 1.24
N ARG A 109 27.42 -2.87 1.84
CA ARG A 109 27.17 -1.42 1.82
C ARG A 109 26.95 -0.87 0.41
N ASP A 110 27.83 -1.22 -0.54
CA ASP A 110 27.78 -0.68 -1.90
C ASP A 110 26.60 -1.27 -2.69
N LEU A 111 26.27 -2.55 -2.48
CA LEU A 111 25.09 -3.16 -3.07
C LEU A 111 23.81 -2.53 -2.50
N GLY A 112 23.75 -2.31 -1.19
CA GLY A 112 22.65 -1.60 -0.53
C GLY A 112 22.44 -0.20 -1.11
N ALA A 113 23.53 0.55 -1.34
CA ALA A 113 23.49 1.89 -1.91
C ALA A 113 22.91 1.90 -3.32
N GLN A 114 23.31 0.94 -4.17
CA GLN A 114 22.78 0.83 -5.53
C GLN A 114 21.28 0.48 -5.54
N ILE A 115 20.86 -0.45 -4.68
CA ILE A 115 19.44 -0.83 -4.53
C ILE A 115 18.59 0.39 -4.09
N VAL A 116 19.03 1.09 -3.04
CA VAL A 116 18.31 2.25 -2.51
C VAL A 116 18.23 3.39 -3.55
N LYS A 117 19.31 3.61 -4.30
CA LYS A 117 19.32 4.59 -5.40
C LYS A 117 18.22 4.27 -6.42
N ILE A 118 18.16 3.04 -6.93
CA ILE A 118 17.15 2.63 -7.90
C ILE A 118 15.74 2.77 -7.31
N ASN A 119 15.51 2.30 -6.08
CA ASN A 119 14.19 2.42 -5.43
C ASN A 119 13.74 3.88 -5.32
N ASN A 120 14.63 4.78 -4.92
CA ASN A 120 14.29 6.20 -4.74
C ASN A 120 14.09 6.92 -6.09
N GLU A 121 14.90 6.62 -7.10
CA GLU A 121 14.75 7.17 -8.45
C GLU A 121 13.41 6.73 -9.06
N LYS A 122 13.08 5.44 -8.97
CA LYS A 122 11.81 4.90 -9.50
C LYS A 122 10.60 5.39 -8.70
N MET A 123 10.72 5.55 -7.39
CA MET A 123 9.69 6.19 -6.57
C MET A 123 9.44 7.63 -7.00
N ALA A 124 10.50 8.41 -7.25
CA ALA A 124 10.38 9.79 -7.69
C ALA A 124 9.73 9.88 -9.08
N GLU A 125 10.14 9.03 -10.04
CA GLU A 125 9.53 8.93 -11.36
C GLU A 125 8.02 8.63 -11.27
N LEU A 126 7.63 7.64 -10.47
CA LEU A 126 6.23 7.27 -10.27
C LEU A 126 5.41 8.42 -9.65
N CYS A 127 5.94 9.05 -8.60
CA CYS A 127 5.25 10.17 -7.95
C CYS A 127 5.11 11.37 -8.90
N ALA A 128 6.13 11.65 -9.72
CA ALA A 128 6.08 12.72 -10.71
C ALA A 128 5.06 12.43 -11.84
N ALA A 129 4.87 11.17 -12.21
CA ALA A 129 3.86 10.78 -13.20
C ALA A 129 2.41 10.90 -12.69
N HIS A 130 2.20 10.79 -11.37
CA HIS A 130 0.87 10.80 -10.74
C HIS A 130 0.83 11.63 -9.45
N PRO A 131 1.14 12.93 -9.50
CA PRO A 131 1.37 13.76 -8.29
C PRO A 131 0.10 14.02 -7.47
N ASP A 132 -1.07 13.81 -8.06
CA ASP A 132 -2.37 13.91 -7.39
C ASP A 132 -2.75 12.64 -6.62
N ARG A 133 -2.15 11.49 -6.99
CA ARG A 133 -2.47 10.16 -6.44
C ARG A 133 -1.35 9.54 -5.61
N PHE A 134 -0.09 9.90 -5.85
CA PHE A 134 1.06 9.29 -5.19
C PHE A 134 2.03 10.30 -4.56
N ALA A 135 2.53 9.92 -3.40
CA ALA A 135 3.76 10.42 -2.79
C ALA A 135 4.60 9.23 -2.31
N GLY A 136 5.85 9.44 -1.89
CA GLY A 136 6.74 8.34 -1.51
C GLY A 136 7.63 8.64 -0.31
N PHE A 137 7.84 7.64 0.54
CA PHE A 137 8.90 7.65 1.54
C PHE A 137 10.22 7.20 0.91
N ALA A 138 11.29 7.95 1.18
CA ALA A 138 12.62 7.58 0.72
C ALA A 138 13.14 6.37 1.48
N SER A 139 13.73 5.43 0.74
CA SER A 139 14.53 4.34 1.29
C SER A 139 15.90 4.86 1.70
N LEU A 140 16.48 4.27 2.74
CA LEU A 140 17.82 4.60 3.25
C LEU A 140 18.68 3.34 3.36
N THR A 141 19.97 3.50 3.12
CA THR A 141 20.98 2.51 3.52
C THR A 141 21.28 2.67 5.00
N LEU A 142 21.37 1.55 5.73
CA LEU A 142 21.61 1.53 7.17
C LEU A 142 22.85 0.70 7.56
N GLN A 143 23.63 0.27 6.57
CA GLN A 143 24.89 -0.43 6.75
C GLN A 143 25.97 0.53 7.27
N ALA A 144 26.81 0.03 8.18
CA ALA A 144 27.99 0.73 8.70
C ALA A 144 29.10 0.82 7.65
#